data_AF-A0A960GHI4-F1
#
_entry.id   AF-A0A960GHI4-F1
#
_cell.length_a   1.000
_cell.length_b   1.000
_cell.length_c   1.000
_cell.angle_alpha   90.00
_cell.angle_beta   90.00
_cell.angle_gamma   90.00
#
_symmetry.space_group_name_H-M   'P 1'
#
loop_
_entity.id
_entity.type
_entity.pdbx_description
1 polymer ?
#
loop_
_entity_poly.entity_id
_entity_poly.type
_entity_poly.pdbx_seq_one_letter_code
_entity_poly.pdbx_strand_id
1 'polypeptide(L)'
;MRTLAIAAVTGAALSLAAPASAEVGDGPASVTLDACAQGATQSDTYLPDCSFVNLVGKDAPSYTYVTSQGPISWSGTSASGLISFPAAEQTWPALDLEDNRTLTWTPKDIAGAIDDNGTLRMAMQYEMTIDVPDGIAAGTCTLSGIVELSSEGTEFRSEQAVGQNYDPATGRFAVVSTSAYPVIPSINATCLRLAAVDYNLLKGASWYLTGSMALTEKPAVAAVRAQTAKVKLPKRIKAKGKTVLLQRAVRTNAGQKLRAKVTWSKGSAKKYARVKTTKSGKVTITTTGKAKRLRVELNLTAKATGPYEPYSKTTTWLVRR
;
A
#
# COMPACT_ATOMS: atom_id res chain seq x y z
N MET A 1 61.56 9.24 26.00
CA MET A 1 61.17 7.83 26.26
C MET A 1 59.71 7.78 26.69
N ARG A 2 58.84 7.26 25.82
CA ARG A 2 57.81 6.25 26.13
C ARG A 2 56.97 6.07 24.88
N THR A 3 57.38 5.07 24.12
CA THR A 3 56.71 4.47 22.99
C THR A 3 55.42 3.81 23.48
N LEU A 4 54.31 4.02 22.78
CA LEU A 4 53.16 3.11 22.83
C LEU A 4 52.64 2.94 21.41
N ALA A 5 52.97 1.77 20.86
CA ALA A 5 52.44 1.25 19.63
C ALA A 5 50.98 0.83 19.86
N ILE A 6 50.07 1.28 19.01
CA ILE A 6 48.71 0.76 18.95
C ILE A 6 48.62 -0.09 17.69
N ALA A 7 48.44 -1.39 17.90
CA ALA A 7 48.29 -2.39 16.88
C ALA A 7 47.02 -2.16 16.05
N ALA A 8 47.17 -2.20 14.72
CA ALA A 8 46.07 -2.22 13.78
C ALA A 8 45.35 -3.58 13.88
N VAL A 9 44.09 -3.55 14.34
CA VAL A 9 43.18 -4.69 14.19
C VAL A 9 42.39 -4.47 12.90
N THR A 10 42.75 -5.23 11.87
CA THR A 10 41.94 -5.40 10.66
C THR A 10 40.66 -6.14 11.02
N GLY A 11 39.61 -5.40 11.36
CA GLY A 11 38.24 -5.92 11.47
C GLY A 11 37.62 -5.99 10.08
N ALA A 12 37.37 -7.20 9.59
CA ALA A 12 36.61 -7.44 8.38
C ALA A 12 35.22 -6.79 8.51
N ALA A 13 34.93 -5.83 7.63
CA ALA A 13 33.59 -5.28 7.48
C ALA A 13 32.67 -6.39 6.95
N LEU A 14 31.98 -7.06 7.87
CA LEU A 14 30.74 -7.76 7.56
C LEU A 14 29.76 -6.70 7.07
N SER A 15 29.64 -6.55 5.74
CA SER A 15 28.50 -5.88 5.15
C SER A 15 27.27 -6.73 5.47
N LEU A 16 26.66 -6.48 6.62
CA LEU A 16 25.26 -6.77 6.84
C LEU A 16 24.52 -5.91 5.82
N ALA A 17 24.17 -6.51 4.68
CA ALA A 17 23.16 -5.93 3.81
C ALA A 17 21.97 -5.63 4.71
N ALA A 18 21.62 -4.34 4.81
CA ALA A 18 20.43 -3.92 5.51
C ALA A 18 19.27 -4.81 5.04
N PRO A 19 18.42 -5.32 5.94
CA PRO A 19 17.21 -5.99 5.50
C PRO A 19 16.51 -5.03 4.55
N ALA A 20 16.20 -5.50 3.35
CA ALA A 20 15.43 -4.70 2.40
C ALA A 20 14.12 -4.33 3.11
N SER A 21 13.98 -3.05 3.51
CA SER A 21 12.73 -2.53 4.03
C SER A 21 11.66 -2.90 3.02
N ALA A 22 10.65 -3.65 3.47
CA ALA A 22 9.53 -3.99 2.62
C ALA A 22 8.89 -2.66 2.18
N GLU A 23 8.91 -2.38 0.88
CA GLU A 23 8.07 -1.32 0.32
C GLU A 23 6.62 -1.69 0.62
N VAL A 24 5.95 -0.88 1.45
CA VAL A 24 4.50 -0.95 1.69
C VAL A 24 3.77 -0.43 0.45
N GLY A 25 3.93 -1.13 -0.68
CA GLY A 25 3.15 -0.83 -1.88
C GLY A 25 1.65 -1.04 -1.64
N ASP A 26 0.81 -0.37 -2.43
CA ASP A 26 -0.66 -0.33 -2.36
C ASP A 26 -1.28 -1.51 -1.61
N GLY A 27 -1.86 -1.25 -0.44
CA GLY A 27 -2.27 -2.30 0.50
C GLY A 27 -3.38 -1.89 1.45
N PRO A 28 -4.06 -2.87 2.09
CA PRO A 28 -5.06 -2.60 3.10
C PRO A 28 -4.37 -1.97 4.31
N ALA A 29 -4.84 -0.80 4.71
CA ALA A 29 -4.44 -0.17 5.95
C ALA A 29 -5.70 0.11 6.77
N SER A 30 -5.54 0.37 8.07
CA SER A 30 -6.65 0.78 8.92
C SER A 30 -6.24 1.91 9.82
N VAL A 31 -7.19 2.80 10.11
CA VAL A 31 -7.04 3.84 11.12
C VAL A 31 -7.86 3.49 12.35
N THR A 32 -7.36 3.84 13.53
CA THR A 32 -8.09 3.77 14.79
C THR A 32 -7.78 5.03 15.57
N LEU A 33 -8.81 5.83 15.86
CA LEU A 33 -8.69 7.03 16.69
C LEU A 33 -8.74 6.66 18.17
N ASP A 34 -7.96 7.38 18.97
CA ASP A 34 -7.90 7.18 20.43
C ASP A 34 -9.20 7.62 21.10
N ALA A 35 -9.73 6.77 21.98
CA ALA A 35 -10.87 7.06 22.83
C ALA A 35 -10.43 7.80 24.11
N CYS A 36 -11.26 8.70 24.62
CA CYS A 36 -10.97 9.36 25.90
C CYS A 36 -11.13 8.40 27.08
N ALA A 37 -10.18 8.45 28.02
CA ALA A 37 -10.10 7.54 29.17
C ALA A 37 -11.33 7.56 30.11
N GLN A 38 -12.21 8.57 30.01
CA GLN A 38 -13.39 8.72 30.85
C GLN A 38 -14.71 8.27 30.20
N GLY A 39 -14.70 7.80 28.95
CA GLY A 39 -15.95 7.50 28.21
C GLY A 39 -16.83 8.74 28.03
N ALA A 40 -16.30 9.93 28.28
CA ALA A 40 -16.98 11.20 28.13
C ALA A 40 -17.25 11.45 26.64
N THR A 41 -18.50 11.72 26.29
CA THR A 41 -18.91 12.13 24.95
C THR A 41 -18.73 13.63 24.74
N GLN A 42 -18.70 14.41 25.83
CA GLN A 42 -18.55 15.86 25.83
C GLN A 42 -17.83 16.36 27.09
N SER A 43 -17.12 17.49 26.99
CA SER A 43 -16.61 18.25 28.14
C SER A 43 -16.40 19.72 27.78
N ASP A 44 -16.54 20.59 28.76
CA ASP A 44 -16.20 22.02 28.65
C ASP A 44 -14.71 22.27 28.92
N THR A 45 -14.00 21.23 29.38
CA THR A 45 -12.56 21.25 29.60
C THR A 45 -11.88 20.35 28.58
N TYR A 46 -10.75 20.84 28.05
CA TYR A 46 -9.92 20.08 27.15
C TYR A 46 -9.37 18.82 27.85
N LEU A 47 -9.60 17.66 27.24
CA LEU A 47 -8.97 16.39 27.62
C LEU A 47 -7.86 16.06 26.63
N PRO A 48 -6.61 15.83 27.09
CA PRO A 48 -5.52 15.44 26.21
C PRO A 48 -5.67 14.00 25.70
N ASP A 49 -4.89 13.67 24.67
CA ASP A 49 -4.70 12.31 24.14
C ASP A 49 -5.94 11.60 23.62
N CYS A 50 -6.99 12.34 23.23
CA CYS A 50 -8.13 11.76 22.51
C CYS A 50 -8.68 12.69 21.43
N SER A 51 -9.33 12.09 20.44
CA SER A 51 -9.85 12.84 19.30
C SER A 51 -11.11 13.61 19.66
N PHE A 52 -11.20 14.86 19.21
CA PHE A 52 -12.37 15.70 19.44
C PHE A 52 -12.75 16.52 18.21
N VAL A 53 -14.01 16.92 18.22
CA VAL A 53 -14.56 18.02 17.44
C VAL A 53 -14.93 19.13 18.39
N ASN A 54 -14.59 20.36 18.04
CA ASN A 54 -14.98 21.53 18.81
C ASN A 54 -15.85 22.43 17.94
N LEU A 55 -17.07 22.67 18.41
CA LEU A 55 -17.96 23.71 17.93
C LEU A 55 -17.81 24.90 18.86
N VAL A 56 -17.43 26.06 18.32
CA VAL A 56 -17.19 27.25 19.13
C VAL A 56 -18.49 27.71 19.76
N GLY A 57 -18.67 27.41 21.05
CA GLY A 57 -19.71 27.98 21.88
C GLY A 57 -19.51 29.48 22.06
N LYS A 58 -20.58 30.21 22.36
CA LYS A 58 -20.50 31.65 22.63
C LYS A 58 -19.95 31.97 24.02
N ASP A 59 -20.26 31.13 25.00
CA ASP A 59 -19.93 31.38 26.41
C ASP A 59 -18.76 30.52 26.90
N ALA A 60 -18.51 29.36 26.29
CA ALA A 60 -17.39 28.46 26.60
C ALA A 60 -17.04 27.54 25.41
N PRO A 61 -15.82 27.00 25.33
CA PRO A 61 -15.51 25.93 24.38
C PRO A 61 -16.24 24.64 24.76
N SER A 62 -16.78 23.93 23.77
CA SER A 62 -17.39 22.61 23.96
C SER A 62 -16.60 21.60 23.14
N TYR A 63 -15.94 20.67 23.83
CA TYR A 63 -15.22 19.57 23.21
C TYR A 63 -16.13 18.36 23.15
N THR A 64 -16.31 17.84 21.94
CA THR A 64 -17.14 16.67 21.70
C THR A 64 -16.25 15.55 21.17
N TYR A 65 -16.12 14.47 21.93
CA TYR A 65 -15.11 13.46 21.69
C TYR A 65 -15.59 12.42 20.70
N VAL A 66 -14.69 12.04 19.79
CA VAL A 66 -15.01 11.20 18.65
C VAL A 66 -14.07 10.01 18.59
N THR A 67 -14.62 8.87 18.23
CA THR A 67 -13.84 7.70 17.85
C THR A 67 -14.22 7.33 16.44
N SER A 68 -13.24 6.98 15.62
CA SER A 68 -13.48 6.41 14.30
C SER A 68 -12.51 5.28 14.08
N GLN A 69 -13.00 4.22 13.46
CA GLN A 69 -12.21 3.09 13.03
C GLN A 69 -12.69 2.66 11.65
N GLY A 70 -11.75 2.26 10.80
CA GLY A 70 -12.09 1.74 9.49
C GLY A 70 -10.89 1.51 8.60
N PRO A 71 -11.09 0.75 7.51
CA PRO A 71 -10.08 0.58 6.48
C PRO A 71 -9.79 1.90 5.76
N ILE A 72 -8.51 2.15 5.50
CA ILE A 72 -8.03 3.23 4.65
C ILE A 72 -7.32 2.63 3.43
N SER A 73 -7.35 3.35 2.32
CA SER A 73 -6.49 3.08 1.19
C SER A 73 -5.14 3.77 1.42
N TRP A 74 -4.06 3.01 1.26
CA TRP A 74 -2.69 3.49 1.37
C TRP A 74 -1.93 3.25 0.07
N SER A 75 -1.16 4.24 -0.38
CA SER A 75 -0.23 4.12 -1.50
C SER A 75 1.08 4.84 -1.16
N GLY A 76 2.17 4.09 -0.93
CA GLY A 76 3.44 4.71 -0.53
C GLY A 76 4.49 3.73 -0.03
N THR A 77 5.25 4.16 0.97
CA THR A 77 6.22 3.37 1.73
C THR A 77 5.70 3.15 3.15
N SER A 78 6.52 2.65 4.08
CA SER A 78 6.12 2.64 5.49
C SER A 78 6.22 4.03 6.15
N ALA A 79 6.89 5.01 5.53
CA ALA A 79 7.19 6.31 6.15
C ALA A 79 6.48 7.49 5.48
N SER A 80 6.13 7.37 4.19
CA SER A 80 5.49 8.44 3.41
C SER A 80 4.55 7.85 2.36
N GLY A 81 3.47 8.55 2.02
CA GLY A 81 2.45 8.03 1.11
C GLY A 81 1.14 8.81 1.08
N LEU A 82 0.25 8.41 0.18
CA LEU A 82 -1.10 8.92 0.04
C LEU A 82 -2.08 8.09 0.88
N ILE A 83 -2.98 8.78 1.56
CA ILE A 83 -4.04 8.20 2.40
C ILE A 83 -5.39 8.62 1.84
N SER A 84 -6.32 7.67 1.81
CA SER A 84 -7.75 7.96 1.63
C SER A 84 -8.58 7.13 2.59
N PHE A 85 -9.50 7.77 3.30
CA PHE A 85 -10.48 7.12 4.16
C PHE A 85 -11.88 7.30 3.53
N PRO A 86 -12.42 6.29 2.83
CA PRO A 86 -13.71 6.42 2.14
C PRO A 86 -14.87 6.64 3.10
N ALA A 87 -15.85 7.45 2.71
CA ALA A 87 -17.03 7.78 3.51
C ALA A 87 -17.78 6.53 4.00
N ALA A 88 -17.91 5.52 3.13
CA ALA A 88 -18.65 4.28 3.43
C ALA A 88 -17.98 3.41 4.51
N GLU A 89 -16.69 3.61 4.75
CA GLU A 89 -15.88 2.84 5.69
C GLU A 89 -15.66 3.58 7.01
N GLN A 90 -16.15 4.82 7.10
CA GLN A 90 -16.04 5.66 8.28
C GLN A 90 -17.17 5.39 9.25
N THR A 91 -16.80 5.26 10.53
CA THR A 91 -17.75 5.22 11.65
C THR A 91 -17.57 6.46 12.49
N TRP A 92 -18.61 7.28 12.60
CA TRP A 92 -18.65 8.47 13.46
C TRP A 92 -19.83 8.33 14.43
N PRO A 93 -19.59 8.39 15.75
CA PRO A 93 -20.70 8.36 16.71
C PRO A 93 -21.55 9.61 16.57
N ALA A 94 -22.86 9.47 16.79
CA ALA A 94 -23.69 10.63 17.12
C ALA A 94 -23.23 11.21 18.44
N LEU A 95 -23.32 12.53 18.57
CA LEU A 95 -22.80 13.25 19.71
C LEU A 95 -23.93 13.98 20.43
N ASP A 96 -23.99 13.83 21.74
CA ASP A 96 -24.89 14.61 22.57
C ASP A 96 -24.29 16.00 22.79
N LEU A 97 -25.14 17.01 22.67
CA LEU A 97 -24.84 18.41 22.92
C LEU A 97 -25.72 18.92 24.08
N GLU A 98 -25.43 20.11 24.58
CA GLU A 98 -26.24 20.78 25.60
C GLU A 98 -27.73 20.90 25.20
N ASP A 99 -28.60 21.02 26.21
CA ASP A 99 -30.06 21.11 26.06
C ASP A 99 -30.71 19.96 25.27
N ASN A 100 -30.22 18.72 25.47
CA ASN A 100 -30.77 17.51 24.85
C ASN A 100 -30.75 17.55 23.31
N ARG A 101 -29.77 18.26 22.74
CA ARG A 101 -29.58 18.34 21.28
C ARG A 101 -28.63 17.22 20.85
N THR A 102 -28.79 16.76 19.61
CA THR A 102 -27.93 15.70 19.06
C THR A 102 -27.28 16.17 17.77
N LEU A 103 -25.97 15.97 17.65
CA LEU A 103 -25.22 16.16 16.42
C LEU A 103 -24.98 14.82 15.75
N THR A 104 -25.34 14.75 14.47
CA THR A 104 -25.12 13.59 13.60
C THR A 104 -24.20 13.97 12.45
N TRP A 105 -23.33 13.03 12.06
CA TRP A 105 -22.38 13.21 10.98
C TRP A 105 -22.86 12.52 9.71
N THR A 106 -22.70 13.20 8.58
CA THR A 106 -22.76 12.57 7.25
C THR A 106 -21.31 12.37 6.79
N PRO A 107 -20.74 11.15 6.87
CA PRO A 107 -19.36 10.91 6.47
C PRO A 107 -19.12 11.30 5.01
N LYS A 108 -17.97 11.90 4.74
CA LYS A 108 -17.47 12.21 3.39
C LYS A 108 -16.06 11.67 3.25
N ASP A 109 -15.59 11.48 2.02
CA ASP A 109 -14.24 11.00 1.78
C ASP A 109 -13.21 11.96 2.39
N ILE A 110 -12.26 11.39 3.12
CA ILE A 110 -11.11 12.11 3.65
C ILE A 110 -9.89 11.69 2.84
N ALA A 111 -9.09 12.65 2.41
CA ALA A 111 -7.85 12.39 1.68
C ALA A 111 -6.69 13.17 2.26
N GLY A 112 -5.49 12.61 2.17
CA GLY A 112 -4.29 13.24 2.68
C GLY A 112 -3.01 12.60 2.19
N ALA A 113 -1.89 13.12 2.67
CA ALA A 113 -0.56 12.62 2.37
C ALA A 113 0.36 12.75 3.59
N ILE A 114 1.28 11.81 3.71
CA ILE A 114 2.43 11.85 4.61
C ILE A 114 3.66 12.12 3.76
N ASP A 115 4.38 13.18 4.08
CA ASP A 115 5.65 13.49 3.41
C ASP A 115 6.83 12.71 4.01
N ASP A 116 8.03 12.90 3.46
CA ASP A 116 9.23 12.18 3.89
C ASP A 116 9.71 12.54 5.31
N ASN A 117 9.17 13.60 5.92
CA ASN A 117 9.42 13.98 7.32
C ASN A 117 8.35 13.41 8.27
N GLY A 118 7.41 12.61 7.77
CA GLY A 118 6.28 12.12 8.53
C GLY A 118 5.18 13.16 8.72
N THR A 119 5.26 14.32 8.07
CA THR A 119 4.24 15.36 8.21
C THR A 119 2.99 14.92 7.48
N LEU A 120 1.90 14.77 8.23
CA LEU A 120 0.59 14.37 7.73
C LEU A 120 -0.26 15.61 7.46
N ARG A 121 -0.74 15.73 6.21
CA ARG A 121 -1.68 16.77 5.80
C ARG A 121 -2.92 16.13 5.20
N MET A 122 -4.09 16.58 5.63
CA MET A 122 -5.37 16.04 5.18
C MET A 122 -6.35 17.15 4.87
N ALA A 123 -7.27 16.88 3.95
CA ALA A 123 -8.44 17.70 3.72
C ALA A 123 -9.68 16.83 3.93
N MET A 124 -10.63 17.36 4.70
CA MET A 124 -11.90 16.71 4.97
C MET A 124 -13.04 17.65 4.62
N GLN A 125 -13.95 17.17 3.77
CA GLN A 125 -15.27 17.75 3.69
C GLN A 125 -16.09 17.22 4.86
N TYR A 126 -16.87 18.07 5.49
CA TYR A 126 -17.77 17.63 6.55
C TYR A 126 -19.19 18.13 6.28
N GLU A 127 -20.13 17.36 6.79
CA GLU A 127 -21.53 17.73 6.87
C GLU A 127 -22.06 17.16 8.18
N MET A 128 -22.66 18.01 8.99
CA MET A 128 -23.21 17.66 10.29
C MET A 128 -24.59 18.25 10.44
N THR A 129 -25.48 17.53 11.11
CA THR A 129 -26.83 17.98 11.41
C THR A 129 -27.04 17.99 12.91
N ILE A 130 -27.43 19.15 13.43
CA ILE A 130 -27.82 19.35 14.82
C ILE A 130 -29.34 19.30 14.88
N ASP A 131 -29.88 18.37 15.67
CA ASP A 131 -31.31 18.28 15.96
C ASP A 131 -31.63 19.08 17.23
N VAL A 132 -32.64 19.94 17.13
CA VAL A 132 -33.17 20.77 18.22
C VAL A 132 -34.58 20.28 18.51
N PRO A 133 -34.78 19.47 19.57
CA PRO A 133 -36.03 18.73 19.75
C PRO A 133 -37.21 19.62 20.16
N ASP A 134 -36.97 20.66 20.96
CA ASP A 134 -38.03 21.44 21.60
C ASP A 134 -37.80 22.97 21.51
N GLY A 135 -38.89 23.72 21.64
CA GLY A 135 -38.88 25.19 21.70
C GLY A 135 -39.26 25.89 20.39
N ILE A 136 -39.18 27.23 20.39
CA ILE A 136 -39.61 28.09 19.25
C ILE A 136 -38.77 27.84 17.99
N ALA A 137 -37.60 27.24 18.14
CA ALA A 137 -36.67 26.93 17.06
C ALA A 137 -36.52 25.42 16.81
N ALA A 138 -37.46 24.59 17.28
CA ALA A 138 -37.42 23.14 17.07
C ALA A 138 -37.30 22.79 15.58
N GLY A 139 -36.46 21.81 15.28
CA GLY A 139 -36.09 21.42 13.92
C GLY A 139 -34.61 21.11 13.79
N THR A 140 -34.12 21.00 12.55
CA THR A 140 -32.73 20.63 12.27
C THR A 140 -31.92 21.80 11.73
N CYS A 141 -30.64 21.85 12.09
CA CYS A 141 -29.66 22.74 11.48
C CYS A 141 -28.51 21.95 10.87
N THR A 142 -28.29 22.13 9.57
CA THR A 142 -27.19 21.47 8.85
C THR A 142 -26.06 22.45 8.59
N LEU A 143 -24.85 22.05 8.96
CA LEU A 143 -23.61 22.74 8.64
C LEU A 143 -22.75 21.85 7.73
N SER A 144 -22.12 22.45 6.74
CA SER A 144 -21.10 21.79 5.94
C SER A 144 -19.85 22.65 5.81
N GLY A 145 -18.80 22.11 5.21
CA GLY A 145 -17.60 22.87 4.95
C GLY A 145 -16.42 22.00 4.58
N ILE A 146 -15.27 22.65 4.49
CA ILE A 146 -13.98 21.99 4.29
C ILE A 146 -13.08 22.38 5.45
N VAL A 147 -12.38 21.40 6.01
CA VAL A 147 -11.31 21.61 6.99
C VAL A 147 -10.00 21.07 6.43
N GLU A 148 -8.93 21.81 6.63
CA GLU A 148 -7.57 21.34 6.42
C GLU A 148 -6.95 20.97 7.76
N LEU A 149 -6.34 19.79 7.79
CA LEU A 149 -5.70 19.21 8.97
C LEU A 149 -4.20 19.05 8.72
N SER A 150 -3.41 19.31 9.74
CA SER A 150 -1.95 19.18 9.70
C SER A 150 -1.43 18.56 11.00
N SER A 151 -0.41 17.71 10.90
CA SER A 151 0.35 17.27 12.08
C SER A 151 1.35 18.32 12.56
N GLU A 152 1.64 19.32 11.75
CA GLU A 152 2.43 20.48 12.12
C GLU A 152 1.49 21.62 12.50
N GLY A 153 1.38 21.90 13.79
CA GLY A 153 0.63 23.05 14.29
C GLY A 153 -0.04 22.84 15.63
N THR A 154 -0.78 23.86 16.03
CA THR A 154 -1.70 23.85 17.17
C THR A 154 -3.10 24.09 16.63
N GLU A 155 -4.09 23.47 17.25
CA GLU A 155 -5.48 23.54 16.79
C GLU A 155 -5.97 24.98 16.76
N PHE A 156 -6.42 25.41 15.58
CA PHE A 156 -6.74 26.78 15.21
C PHE A 156 -7.76 27.49 16.12
N ARG A 157 -8.59 26.76 16.87
CA ARG A 157 -9.66 27.35 17.70
C ARG A 157 -9.43 27.26 19.20
N SER A 158 -9.10 26.06 19.69
CA SER A 158 -8.85 25.80 21.11
C SER A 158 -7.44 26.22 21.52
N GLU A 159 -6.49 26.20 20.58
CA GLU A 159 -5.05 26.38 20.83
C GLU A 159 -4.48 25.43 21.90
N GLN A 160 -5.23 24.38 22.27
CA GLN A 160 -4.85 23.43 23.32
C GLN A 160 -4.17 22.18 22.75
N ALA A 161 -4.67 21.68 21.62
CA ALA A 161 -4.17 20.45 21.02
C ALA A 161 -3.05 20.75 20.02
N VAL A 162 -2.01 19.92 20.04
CA VAL A 162 -0.83 20.03 19.18
C VAL A 162 -0.74 18.80 18.30
N GLY A 163 -0.47 19.00 17.01
CA GLY A 163 -0.28 17.90 16.07
C GLY A 163 1.01 17.11 16.36
N GLN A 164 1.05 15.87 15.87
CA GLN A 164 2.17 14.96 15.98
C GLN A 164 2.38 14.28 14.62
N ASN A 165 3.59 14.42 14.07
CA ASN A 165 3.98 13.73 12.84
C ASN A 165 3.82 12.22 12.98
N TYR A 166 3.53 11.58 11.85
CA TYR A 166 3.40 10.15 11.76
C TYR A 166 4.70 9.46 12.15
N ASP A 167 4.61 8.56 13.13
CA ASP A 167 5.69 7.67 13.52
C ASP A 167 5.50 6.31 12.83
N PRO A 168 6.34 5.94 11.85
CA PRO A 168 6.22 4.66 11.14
C PRO A 168 6.50 3.43 12.02
N ALA A 169 7.16 3.59 13.18
CA ALA A 169 7.45 2.48 14.08
C ALA A 169 6.23 2.09 14.92
N THR A 170 5.44 3.08 15.33
CA THR A 170 4.27 2.86 16.20
C THR A 170 2.94 3.05 15.47
N GLY A 171 2.96 3.63 14.26
CA GLY A 171 1.79 4.05 13.51
C GLY A 171 1.12 5.30 14.07
N ARG A 172 1.67 5.93 15.13
CA ARG A 172 1.04 7.04 15.84
C ARG A 172 1.03 8.31 15.01
N PHE A 173 -0.05 9.08 15.10
CA PHE A 173 -0.15 10.42 14.52
C PHE A 173 -1.13 11.26 15.34
N ALA A 174 -1.01 12.58 15.20
CA ALA A 174 -2.07 13.51 15.59
C ALA A 174 -2.14 14.66 14.58
N VAL A 175 -3.35 15.03 14.16
CA VAL A 175 -3.57 16.16 13.26
C VAL A 175 -4.55 17.13 13.86
N VAL A 176 -4.29 18.42 13.65
CA VAL A 176 -5.11 19.53 14.13
C VAL A 176 -5.68 20.29 12.95
N SER A 177 -6.87 20.86 13.09
CA SER A 177 -7.40 21.81 12.12
C SER A 177 -6.56 23.08 12.09
N THR A 178 -6.03 23.41 10.92
CA THR A 178 -5.27 24.64 10.67
C THR A 178 -6.11 25.71 9.98
N SER A 179 -7.19 25.30 9.31
CA SER A 179 -8.15 26.18 8.67
C SER A 179 -9.52 25.50 8.64
N ALA A 180 -10.59 26.30 8.65
CA ALA A 180 -11.94 25.79 8.43
C ALA A 180 -12.71 26.80 7.57
N TYR A 181 -13.34 26.30 6.52
CA TYR A 181 -14.14 27.06 5.56
C TYR A 181 -15.60 26.59 5.65
N PRO A 182 -16.37 27.08 6.63
CA PRO A 182 -17.74 26.66 6.82
C PRO A 182 -18.64 27.20 5.70
N VAL A 183 -19.58 26.36 5.28
CA VAL A 183 -20.71 26.71 4.43
C VAL A 183 -21.97 26.39 5.21
N ILE A 184 -22.86 27.37 5.36
CA ILE A 184 -24.19 27.14 5.91
C ILE A 184 -25.14 27.04 4.72
N PRO A 185 -25.45 25.82 4.22
CA PRO A 185 -26.16 25.63 2.96
C PRO A 185 -27.60 26.17 3.01
N SER A 186 -28.21 26.23 4.19
CA SER A 186 -29.50 26.90 4.40
C SER A 186 -29.56 27.53 5.80
N ILE A 187 -29.69 28.85 5.85
CA ILE A 187 -29.96 29.57 7.09
C ILE A 187 -31.46 29.47 7.35
N ASN A 188 -31.88 28.45 8.10
CA ASN A 188 -33.25 28.32 8.59
C ASN A 188 -33.39 28.93 10.00
N ALA A 189 -34.62 29.01 10.52
CA ALA A 189 -34.88 29.59 11.85
C ALA A 189 -34.12 28.89 12.97
N THR A 190 -33.97 27.56 12.88
CA THR A 190 -33.19 26.75 13.82
C THR A 190 -31.71 27.12 13.81
N CYS A 191 -31.07 27.16 12.64
CA CYS A 191 -29.68 27.58 12.47
C CYS A 191 -29.45 29.02 12.93
N LEU A 192 -30.38 29.94 12.64
CA LEU A 192 -30.29 31.32 13.11
C LEU A 192 -30.30 31.40 14.62
N ARG A 193 -31.16 30.62 15.29
CA ARG A 193 -31.24 30.62 16.75
C ARG A 193 -30.00 30.02 17.39
N LEU A 194 -29.52 28.89 16.88
CA LEU A 194 -28.27 28.28 17.31
C LEU A 194 -27.10 29.25 17.14
N ALA A 195 -27.00 29.92 15.99
CA ALA A 195 -25.98 30.93 15.73
C ALA A 195 -26.10 32.16 16.64
N ALA A 196 -27.33 32.52 17.01
CA ALA A 196 -27.62 33.71 17.81
C ALA A 196 -27.34 33.51 19.30
N VAL A 197 -27.46 32.29 19.83
CA VAL A 197 -27.44 32.08 21.29
C VAL A 197 -26.36 31.12 21.73
N ASP A 198 -26.17 29.99 21.06
CA ASP A 198 -25.37 28.90 21.63
C ASP A 198 -23.98 28.79 20.97
N TYR A 199 -23.92 28.86 19.64
CA TYR A 199 -22.71 28.59 18.86
C TYR A 199 -22.37 29.69 17.86
N ASN A 200 -21.08 29.87 17.57
CA ASN A 200 -20.62 30.69 16.46
C ASN A 200 -20.50 29.82 15.19
N LEU A 201 -21.63 29.58 14.52
CA LEU A 201 -21.70 28.72 13.34
C LEU A 201 -20.85 29.22 12.14
N LEU A 202 -20.56 30.53 12.07
CA LEU A 202 -19.68 31.12 11.05
C LEU A 202 -18.20 30.81 11.28
N LYS A 203 -17.82 30.42 12.50
CA LYS A 203 -16.52 29.82 12.77
C LYS A 203 -16.52 28.35 12.33
N GLY A 204 -17.65 27.66 12.26
CA GLY A 204 -17.69 26.25 11.90
C GLY A 204 -17.04 25.35 12.97
N ALA A 205 -16.83 24.09 12.61
CA ALA A 205 -16.18 23.11 13.48
C ALA A 205 -14.65 23.15 13.36
N SER A 206 -14.00 22.59 14.37
CA SER A 206 -12.57 22.32 14.43
C SER A 206 -12.35 20.88 14.88
N TRP A 207 -11.21 20.31 14.53
CA TRP A 207 -10.90 18.91 14.79
C TRP A 207 -9.51 18.76 15.34
N TYR A 208 -9.39 17.79 16.24
CA TYR A 208 -8.14 17.16 16.60
C TYR A 208 -8.34 15.66 16.47
N LEU A 209 -7.57 15.01 15.61
CA LEU A 209 -7.65 13.58 15.38
C LEU A 209 -6.31 12.96 15.76
N THR A 210 -6.30 12.16 16.81
CA THR A 210 -5.14 11.38 17.28
C THR A 210 -5.47 9.90 17.27
N GLY A 211 -4.49 9.08 16.93
CA GLY A 211 -4.68 7.65 16.86
C GLY A 211 -3.47 6.91 16.33
N SER A 212 -3.75 5.76 15.73
CA SER A 212 -2.76 4.93 15.06
C SER A 212 -3.23 4.47 13.69
N MET A 213 -2.31 4.39 12.74
CA MET A 213 -2.50 3.72 11.45
C MET A 213 -1.73 2.40 11.43
N ALA A 214 -2.44 1.31 11.15
CA ALA A 214 -1.84 0.02 10.89
C ALA A 214 -1.73 -0.18 9.38
N LEU A 215 -0.49 -0.16 8.88
CA LEU A 215 -0.19 -0.48 7.49
C LEU A 215 0.04 -2.00 7.40
N THR A 216 -0.80 -2.72 6.66
CA THR A 216 -0.53 -4.15 6.44
C THR A 216 0.65 -4.26 5.49
N GLU A 217 1.71 -4.95 5.91
CA GLU A 217 2.83 -5.23 5.03
C GLU A 217 2.33 -5.91 3.76
N LYS A 218 2.67 -5.36 2.59
CA LYS A 218 2.49 -6.07 1.33
C LYS A 218 3.20 -7.41 1.48
N PRO A 219 2.57 -8.55 1.14
CA PRO A 219 3.27 -9.83 1.18
C PRO A 219 4.54 -9.68 0.35
N ALA A 220 5.71 -9.92 0.95
CA ALA A 220 6.98 -9.81 0.27
C ALA A 220 6.86 -10.56 -1.06
N VAL A 221 7.01 -9.84 -2.19
CA VAL A 221 7.04 -10.47 -3.51
C VAL A 221 8.23 -11.41 -3.46
N ALA A 222 7.98 -12.70 -3.28
CA ALA A 222 9.02 -13.70 -3.12
C ALA A 222 10.00 -13.54 -4.28
N ALA A 223 11.24 -13.13 -3.98
CA ALA A 223 12.24 -12.83 -4.99
C ALA A 223 12.30 -13.96 -6.03
N VAL A 224 11.76 -13.68 -7.22
CA VAL A 224 11.60 -14.71 -8.24
C VAL A 224 12.98 -15.00 -8.79
N ARG A 225 13.47 -16.22 -8.54
CA ARG A 225 14.80 -16.65 -8.95
C ARG A 225 14.73 -17.12 -10.41
N ALA A 226 15.68 -16.69 -11.22
CA ALA A 226 15.82 -17.22 -12.58
C ALA A 226 16.07 -18.74 -12.55
N GLN A 227 15.30 -19.49 -13.34
CA GLN A 227 15.63 -20.89 -13.59
C GLN A 227 16.86 -20.99 -14.49
N THR A 228 17.80 -21.85 -14.12
CA THR A 228 18.99 -22.13 -14.92
C THR A 228 19.18 -23.63 -15.12
N ALA A 229 19.79 -24.02 -16.23
CA ALA A 229 20.10 -25.41 -16.54
C ALA A 229 21.44 -25.54 -17.25
N LYS A 230 22.28 -26.47 -16.78
CA LYS A 230 23.56 -26.80 -17.43
C LYS A 230 23.29 -27.78 -18.59
N VAL A 231 23.15 -27.25 -19.80
CA VAL A 231 22.92 -28.03 -21.02
C VAL A 231 24.20 -28.10 -21.86
N LYS A 232 24.73 -29.30 -22.09
CA LYS A 232 25.80 -29.54 -23.07
C LYS A 232 25.18 -29.92 -24.41
N LEU A 233 25.29 -29.02 -25.39
CA LEU A 233 24.76 -29.20 -26.74
C LEU A 233 25.89 -29.41 -27.76
N PRO A 234 25.65 -30.17 -28.84
CA PRO A 234 26.63 -30.30 -29.91
C PRO A 234 26.80 -28.97 -30.66
N LYS A 235 28.03 -28.66 -31.11
CA LYS A 235 28.31 -27.47 -31.93
C LYS A 235 27.68 -27.57 -33.33
N ARG A 236 27.62 -28.78 -33.90
CA ARG A 236 27.12 -29.03 -35.26
C ARG A 236 26.32 -30.33 -35.32
N ILE A 237 25.28 -30.35 -36.16
CA ILE A 237 24.56 -31.56 -36.55
C ILE A 237 25.19 -32.13 -37.83
N LYS A 238 25.46 -33.43 -37.85
CA LYS A 238 26.03 -34.12 -39.02
C LYS A 238 25.09 -34.00 -40.23
N ALA A 239 25.65 -33.81 -41.42
CA ALA A 239 24.88 -33.74 -42.66
C ALA A 239 24.16 -35.06 -42.97
N LYS A 240 24.83 -36.19 -42.71
CA LYS A 240 24.31 -37.54 -42.81
C LYS A 240 24.64 -38.32 -41.53
N GLY A 241 23.67 -39.07 -41.02
CA GLY A 241 23.85 -39.95 -39.87
C GLY A 241 23.29 -39.40 -38.54
N LYS A 242 23.60 -40.09 -37.45
CA LYS A 242 23.04 -39.82 -36.12
C LYS A 242 23.85 -38.76 -35.37
N THR A 243 23.17 -37.77 -34.82
CA THR A 243 23.70 -36.78 -33.88
C THR A 243 22.90 -36.85 -32.57
N VAL A 244 23.60 -36.82 -31.44
CA VAL A 244 22.95 -36.74 -30.12
C VAL A 244 22.83 -35.28 -29.72
N LEU A 245 21.60 -34.79 -29.54
CA LEU A 245 21.31 -33.41 -29.13
C LEU A 245 21.33 -33.29 -27.61
N LEU A 246 20.78 -34.29 -26.92
CA LEU A 246 20.79 -34.40 -25.46
C LEU A 246 21.15 -35.83 -25.08
N GLN A 247 22.11 -36.02 -24.19
CA GLN A 247 22.52 -37.35 -23.72
C GLN A 247 21.53 -37.95 -22.72
N ARG A 248 20.85 -37.11 -21.94
CA ARG A 248 19.88 -37.45 -20.90
C ARG A 248 18.89 -36.30 -20.67
N ALA A 249 17.82 -36.57 -19.95
CA ALA A 249 16.93 -35.52 -19.43
C ALA A 249 17.74 -34.50 -18.62
N VAL A 250 17.56 -33.22 -18.93
CA VAL A 250 18.18 -32.13 -18.17
C VAL A 250 17.20 -31.61 -17.13
N ARG A 251 17.71 -31.29 -15.95
CA ARG A 251 16.95 -30.67 -14.87
C ARG A 251 17.41 -29.23 -14.66
N THR A 252 16.48 -28.37 -14.28
CA THR A 252 16.78 -27.00 -13.83
C THR A 252 17.30 -27.01 -12.39
N ASN A 253 17.85 -25.89 -11.92
CA ASN A 253 18.12 -25.62 -10.51
C ASN A 253 16.87 -25.81 -9.62
N ALA A 254 15.67 -25.66 -10.19
CA ALA A 254 14.39 -25.94 -9.53
C ALA A 254 13.96 -27.42 -9.57
N GLY A 255 14.83 -28.34 -9.99
CA GLY A 255 14.57 -29.79 -10.01
C GLY A 255 13.63 -30.28 -11.12
N GLN A 256 13.03 -29.39 -11.90
CA GLN A 256 12.09 -29.73 -12.97
C GLN A 256 12.80 -30.34 -14.19
N LYS A 257 12.19 -31.35 -14.81
CA LYS A 257 12.66 -31.94 -16.07
C LYS A 257 12.30 -31.02 -17.23
N LEU A 258 13.30 -30.60 -18.01
CA LEU A 258 13.10 -29.81 -19.22
C LEU A 258 12.34 -30.61 -20.30
N ARG A 259 11.36 -29.97 -20.94
CA ARG A 259 10.69 -30.46 -22.13
C ARG A 259 11.50 -30.07 -23.36
N ALA A 260 11.96 -31.07 -24.11
CA ALA A 260 12.70 -30.88 -25.35
C ALA A 260 11.78 -31.01 -26.57
N LYS A 261 11.63 -29.94 -27.34
CA LYS A 261 10.89 -29.94 -28.62
C LYS A 261 11.86 -29.61 -29.75
N VAL A 262 11.95 -30.49 -30.75
CA VAL A 262 12.78 -30.26 -31.94
C VAL A 262 11.88 -29.87 -33.10
N THR A 263 12.13 -28.71 -33.70
CA THR A 263 11.43 -28.16 -34.86
C THR A 263 12.39 -27.87 -36.01
N TRP A 264 11.86 -27.57 -37.19
CA TRP A 264 12.66 -27.29 -38.39
C TRP A 264 11.87 -26.43 -39.39
N SER A 265 12.59 -25.72 -40.26
CA SER A 265 12.03 -24.64 -41.09
C SER A 265 11.28 -25.07 -42.37
N LYS A 266 11.22 -26.36 -42.74
CA LYS A 266 10.55 -26.83 -43.96
C LYS A 266 9.50 -27.91 -43.65
N GLY A 267 8.29 -27.74 -44.18
CA GLY A 267 7.12 -28.62 -43.99
C GLY A 267 7.27 -30.08 -44.44
N SER A 268 8.45 -30.50 -44.89
CA SER A 268 8.76 -31.85 -45.37
C SER A 268 9.92 -32.54 -44.64
N ALA A 269 10.31 -32.10 -43.44
CA ALA A 269 11.53 -32.63 -42.83
C ALA A 269 11.47 -34.07 -42.30
N LYS A 270 10.30 -34.74 -42.22
CA LYS A 270 10.26 -36.20 -42.00
C LYS A 270 11.01 -36.98 -43.10
N LYS A 271 11.13 -36.42 -44.32
CA LYS A 271 11.93 -37.00 -45.43
C LYS A 271 13.44 -36.82 -45.24
N TYR A 272 13.85 -35.83 -44.44
CA TYR A 272 15.25 -35.39 -44.32
C TYR A 272 15.89 -35.68 -42.97
N ALA A 273 15.08 -35.76 -41.91
CA ALA A 273 15.52 -36.03 -40.56
C ALA A 273 14.47 -36.78 -39.76
N ARG A 274 14.93 -37.62 -38.82
CA ARG A 274 14.08 -38.29 -37.83
C ARG A 274 14.60 -37.97 -36.44
N VAL A 275 13.73 -37.54 -35.55
CA VAL A 275 14.05 -37.32 -34.13
C VAL A 275 13.53 -38.49 -33.33
N LYS A 276 14.36 -38.99 -32.41
CA LYS A 276 13.97 -40.01 -31.42
C LYS A 276 14.29 -39.49 -30.03
N THR A 277 13.28 -39.50 -29.17
CA THR A 277 13.39 -39.23 -27.74
C THR A 277 13.16 -40.53 -26.98
N THR A 278 14.03 -40.83 -26.02
CA THR A 278 13.93 -42.05 -25.20
C THR A 278 13.33 -41.73 -23.83
N LYS A 279 12.91 -42.77 -23.08
CA LYS A 279 12.40 -42.64 -21.70
C LYS A 279 13.40 -41.98 -20.74
N SER A 280 14.71 -42.09 -21.00
CA SER A 280 15.77 -41.42 -20.22
C SER A 280 15.98 -39.95 -20.60
N GLY A 281 15.19 -39.42 -21.54
CA GLY A 281 15.29 -38.04 -22.03
C GLY A 281 16.45 -37.81 -23.00
N LYS A 282 17.11 -38.86 -23.47
CA LYS A 282 18.08 -38.76 -24.57
C LYS A 282 17.35 -38.38 -25.86
N VAL A 283 17.80 -37.31 -26.51
CA VAL A 283 17.25 -36.80 -27.77
C VAL A 283 18.30 -36.97 -28.86
N THR A 284 17.94 -37.69 -29.92
CA THR A 284 18.82 -37.91 -31.07
C THR A 284 18.12 -37.52 -32.36
N ILE A 285 18.87 -36.96 -33.29
CA ILE A 285 18.43 -36.64 -34.64
C ILE A 285 19.26 -37.44 -35.63
N THR A 286 18.60 -38.09 -36.58
CA THR A 286 19.24 -38.80 -37.69
C THR A 286 18.90 -38.08 -38.98
N THR A 287 19.92 -37.58 -39.68
CA THR A 287 19.79 -36.85 -40.95
C THR A 287 20.13 -37.75 -42.14
N THR A 288 19.45 -37.58 -43.27
CA THR A 288 19.62 -38.44 -44.45
C THR A 288 20.68 -37.95 -45.44
N GLY A 289 21.21 -36.73 -45.28
CA GLY A 289 22.14 -36.10 -46.23
C GLY A 289 21.50 -35.55 -47.50
N LYS A 290 20.18 -35.67 -47.66
CA LYS A 290 19.46 -35.26 -48.88
C LYS A 290 19.05 -33.77 -48.90
N ALA A 291 19.14 -33.06 -47.76
CA ALA A 291 18.78 -31.65 -47.67
C ALA A 291 19.99 -30.74 -47.96
N LYS A 292 19.86 -29.82 -48.93
CA LYS A 292 20.89 -28.78 -49.21
C LYS A 292 21.09 -27.83 -48.01
N ARG A 293 19.98 -27.42 -47.37
CA ARG A 293 19.94 -26.59 -46.16
C ARG A 293 18.77 -27.04 -45.29
N LEU A 294 19.05 -27.44 -44.05
CA LEU A 294 18.02 -27.77 -43.05
C LEU A 294 18.31 -26.98 -41.76
N ARG A 295 17.42 -26.07 -41.38
CA ARG A 295 17.47 -25.37 -40.10
C ARG A 295 16.74 -26.22 -39.07
N VAL A 296 17.46 -26.65 -38.04
CA VAL A 296 16.95 -27.46 -36.93
C VAL A 296 16.98 -26.61 -35.67
N GLU A 297 15.89 -26.59 -34.93
CA GLU A 297 15.74 -25.81 -33.70
C GLU A 297 15.39 -26.75 -32.55
N LEU A 298 16.11 -26.65 -31.44
CA LEU A 298 15.80 -27.33 -30.19
C LEU A 298 15.31 -26.28 -29.19
N ASN A 299 14.05 -26.42 -28.78
CA ASN A 299 13.45 -25.63 -27.73
C ASN A 299 13.43 -26.45 -26.44
N LEU A 300 14.07 -25.95 -25.39
CA LEU A 300 14.04 -26.51 -24.05
C LEU A 300 13.22 -25.62 -23.14
N THR A 301 12.12 -26.13 -22.62
CA THR A 301 11.21 -25.37 -21.76
C THR A 301 10.93 -26.06 -20.44
N ALA A 302 10.75 -25.27 -19.39
CA ALA A 302 10.12 -25.71 -18.14
C ALA A 302 9.15 -24.64 -17.65
N LYS A 303 8.09 -25.08 -16.98
CA LYS A 303 7.06 -24.18 -16.43
C LYS A 303 7.61 -23.45 -15.20
N ALA A 304 7.00 -22.35 -14.82
CA ALA A 304 7.26 -21.74 -13.52
C ALA A 304 6.99 -22.76 -12.39
N THR A 305 7.74 -22.67 -11.28
CA THR A 305 7.56 -23.56 -10.13
C THR A 305 8.03 -22.89 -8.84
N GLY A 306 7.18 -22.85 -7.83
CA GLY A 306 7.51 -22.19 -6.56
C GLY A 306 8.08 -20.78 -6.80
N PRO A 307 9.26 -20.42 -6.24
CA PRO A 307 9.87 -19.11 -6.39
C PRO A 307 10.66 -18.94 -7.71
N TYR A 308 10.40 -19.75 -8.74
CA TYR A 308 11.22 -19.79 -9.96
C TYR A 308 10.42 -19.50 -11.23
N GLU A 309 10.92 -18.55 -12.04
CA GLU A 309 10.40 -18.16 -13.36
C GLU A 309 10.42 -19.28 -14.40
N PRO A 310 9.62 -19.23 -15.49
CA PRO A 310 9.67 -20.24 -16.54
C PRO A 310 11.04 -20.23 -17.25
N TYR A 311 11.58 -21.42 -17.50
CA TYR A 311 12.82 -21.56 -18.27
C TYR A 311 12.51 -21.72 -19.76
N SER A 312 13.21 -20.99 -20.61
CA SER A 312 13.22 -21.21 -22.06
C SER A 312 14.63 -21.05 -22.63
N LYS A 313 15.07 -22.04 -23.42
CA LYS A 313 16.31 -21.95 -24.19
C LYS A 313 16.12 -22.56 -25.57
N THR A 314 16.34 -21.75 -26.59
CA THR A 314 16.33 -22.17 -27.99
C THR A 314 17.75 -22.31 -28.51
N THR A 315 18.03 -23.36 -29.26
CA THR A 315 19.30 -23.53 -29.97
C THR A 315 19.04 -23.95 -31.39
N THR A 316 19.66 -23.26 -32.33
CA THR A 316 19.43 -23.41 -33.75
C THR A 316 20.70 -23.88 -34.44
N TRP A 317 20.58 -24.90 -35.30
CA TRP A 317 21.66 -25.38 -36.16
C TRP A 317 21.25 -25.29 -37.62
N LEU A 318 22.21 -24.93 -38.47
CA LEU A 318 22.07 -25.04 -39.91
C LEU A 318 22.86 -26.26 -40.40
N VAL A 319 22.14 -27.30 -40.80
CA VAL A 319 22.73 -28.48 -41.45
C VAL A 319 22.99 -28.15 -42.91
N ARG A 320 24.27 -28.16 -43.29
CA ARG A 320 24.74 -28.00 -44.67
C ARG A 320 25.33 -29.32 -45.12
N ARG A 321 24.94 -29.75 -46.33
CA ARG A 321 25.60 -30.83 -47.06
C ARG A 321 27.02 -30.39 -47.41
#